data_AF-A0A836BHY7-F1
#
_entry.id   AF-A0A836BHY7-F1
#
_cell.length_a   1.000
_cell.length_b   1.000
_cell.length_c   1.000
_cell.angle_alpha   90.00
_cell.angle_beta   90.00
_cell.angle_gamma   90.00
#
_symmetry.space_group_name_H-M   'P 1'
#
loop_
_entity.id
_entity.type
_entity.pdbx_description
1 polymer ?
#
loop_
_entity_poly.entity_id
_entity_poly.type
_entity_poly.pdbx_seq_one_letter_code
_entity_poly.pdbx_strand_id
1 'polypeptide(L)'
;MLLLYKRITGARELGFEDIPSLMDEYNELENIYFGKKKFDNKAKETKLKGLYEYVNLLNPPKNPSTHVSYRLLIELANIFKDERNERVMKKLIDYGAIKDEAPEIKELITLAGNYADDFGQGEKIELQIDDIIKKALGELSQMLEADNDPDDLQNAIYQIAKSNEIPPKDFFKTLYQIILGSNRGPKIGPFILDIGRKKVANTLSSYVN
;
A
#
# COMPACT_ATOMS: atom_id res chain seq x y z
N MET A 1 7.79 -7.33 18.57
CA MET A 1 8.17 -5.90 18.71
C MET A 1 8.40 -5.32 17.33
N LEU A 2 7.38 -4.65 16.76
CA LEU A 2 7.52 -3.97 15.46
C LEU A 2 8.52 -2.82 15.60
N LEU A 3 9.73 -3.00 15.04
CA LEU A 3 10.70 -1.99 14.58
C LEU A 3 11.00 -0.75 15.47
N LEU A 4 10.64 -0.79 16.75
CA LEU A 4 10.76 0.30 17.73
C LEU A 4 12.21 0.84 17.81
N TYR A 5 13.21 0.00 17.57
CA TYR A 5 14.63 0.31 17.82
C TYR A 5 15.48 0.58 16.57
N LYS A 6 14.87 0.95 15.43
CA LYS A 6 15.61 1.25 14.19
C LYS A 6 16.63 2.41 14.32
N ARG A 7 16.45 3.32 15.29
CA ARG A 7 17.44 4.34 15.68
C ARG A 7 17.56 4.38 17.20
N ILE A 8 18.79 4.42 17.70
CA ILE A 8 19.11 4.71 19.11
C ILE A 8 19.08 6.23 19.36
N THR A 9 19.24 7.05 18.30
CA THR A 9 19.22 8.51 18.38
C THR A 9 17.85 9.08 18.00
N GLY A 10 17.13 9.53 19.02
CA GLY A 10 15.79 10.14 18.93
C GLY A 10 14.69 9.14 19.31
N ALA A 11 13.88 9.49 20.30
CA ALA A 11 12.66 8.75 20.61
C ALA A 11 11.70 8.92 19.43
N ARG A 12 11.38 7.83 18.74
CA ARG A 12 10.25 7.83 17.79
C ARG A 12 9.00 7.63 18.64
N GLU A 13 8.11 8.62 18.66
CA GLU A 13 6.74 8.39 19.09
C GLU A 13 6.11 7.45 18.05
N LEU A 14 5.62 6.30 18.51
CA LEU A 14 4.89 5.36 17.66
C LEU A 14 3.42 5.46 18.01
N GLY A 15 2.60 5.68 17.00
CA GLY A 15 1.15 5.60 17.10
C GLY A 15 0.59 4.37 16.43
N PHE A 16 -0.73 4.19 16.52
CA PHE A 16 -1.42 3.11 15.82
C PHE A 16 -1.39 3.33 14.30
N GLU A 17 -1.43 4.58 13.88
CA GLU A 17 -1.26 5.07 12.52
C GLU A 17 0.02 4.58 11.81
N ASP A 18 1.08 4.28 12.56
CA ASP A 18 2.34 3.77 12.02
C ASP A 18 2.25 2.29 11.60
N ILE A 19 1.30 1.52 12.17
CA ILE A 19 1.22 0.05 12.01
C ILE A 19 1.29 -0.37 10.53
N PRO A 20 0.52 0.22 9.59
CA PRO A 20 0.59 -0.19 8.19
C PRO A 20 1.97 0.01 7.57
N SER A 21 2.64 1.12 7.90
CA SER A 21 4.00 1.36 7.42
C SER A 21 5.01 0.41 8.04
N LEU A 22 4.85 0.05 9.32
CA LEU A 22 5.75 -0.86 10.01
C LEU A 22 5.61 -2.30 9.50
N MET A 23 4.39 -2.73 9.16
CA MET A 23 4.13 -4.04 8.56
C MET A 23 4.76 -4.15 7.16
N ASP A 24 4.61 -3.12 6.33
CA ASP A 24 5.24 -3.08 5.01
C ASP A 24 6.78 -3.00 5.11
N GLU A 25 7.31 -2.28 6.10
CA GLU A 25 8.75 -2.25 6.37
C GLU A 25 9.29 -3.62 6.81
N TYR A 26 8.54 -4.35 7.63
CA TYR A 26 8.91 -5.71 8.03
C TYR A 26 9.04 -6.65 6.82
N ASN A 27 8.09 -6.61 5.88
CA ASN A 27 8.15 -7.36 4.63
C ASN A 27 9.40 -6.99 3.80
N GLU A 28 9.76 -5.71 3.76
CA GLU A 28 10.98 -5.25 3.09
C GLU A 28 12.25 -5.80 3.76
N LEU A 29 12.29 -5.87 5.09
CA LEU A 29 13.42 -6.49 5.81
C LEU A 29 13.51 -7.99 5.55
N GLU A 30 12.39 -8.71 5.52
CA GLU A 30 12.37 -10.13 5.18
C GLU A 30 12.90 -10.36 3.75
N ASN A 31 12.47 -9.54 2.79
CA ASN A 31 12.98 -9.60 1.41
C ASN A 31 14.51 -9.41 1.34
N ILE A 32 15.07 -8.51 2.15
CA ILE A 32 16.51 -8.26 2.21
C ILE A 32 17.23 -9.43 2.88
N TYR A 33 16.67 -9.97 3.97
CA TYR A 33 17.23 -11.10 4.70
C TYR A 33 17.38 -12.34 3.82
N PHE A 34 16.31 -12.71 3.11
CA PHE A 34 16.33 -13.85 2.17
C PHE A 34 16.95 -13.52 0.80
N GLY A 35 17.52 -12.33 0.61
CA GLY A 35 18.26 -11.97 -0.60
C GLY A 35 17.39 -11.74 -1.85
N LYS A 36 16.07 -11.56 -1.70
CA LYS A 36 15.15 -11.15 -2.78
C LYS A 36 15.43 -9.73 -3.27
N LYS A 37 16.03 -8.88 -2.42
CA LYS A 37 16.44 -7.51 -2.74
C LYS A 37 17.90 -7.29 -2.32
N LYS A 38 18.74 -6.87 -3.27
CA LYS A 38 20.17 -6.59 -3.04
C LYS A 38 20.44 -5.09 -3.02
N PHE A 39 21.44 -4.68 -2.25
CA PHE A 39 21.94 -3.30 -2.24
C PHE A 39 23.39 -3.28 -2.69
N ASP A 40 23.77 -2.24 -3.43
CA ASP A 40 25.18 -2.04 -3.83
C ASP A 40 26.08 -1.81 -2.60
N ASN A 41 25.52 -1.19 -1.55
CA ASN A 41 26.22 -0.98 -0.28
C ASN A 41 26.04 -2.18 0.67
N LYS A 42 27.05 -3.05 0.69
CA LYS A 42 27.09 -4.24 1.55
C LYS A 42 26.96 -3.94 3.04
N ALA A 43 27.53 -2.83 3.53
CA ALA A 43 27.45 -2.47 4.95
C ALA A 43 26.00 -2.13 5.36
N LYS A 44 25.27 -1.44 4.48
CA LYS A 44 23.84 -1.15 4.68
C LYS A 44 23.01 -2.43 4.66
N GLU A 45 23.31 -3.36 3.74
CA GLU A 45 22.64 -4.65 3.67
C GLU A 45 22.81 -5.46 4.96
N THR A 46 24.04 -5.62 5.45
CA THR A 46 24.33 -6.33 6.71
C THR A 46 23.57 -5.74 7.89
N LYS A 47 23.50 -4.40 7.99
CA LYS A 47 22.74 -3.73 9.05
C LYS A 47 21.25 -4.06 8.99
N LEU A 48 20.64 -4.07 7.80
CA LEU A 48 19.22 -4.38 7.62
C LEU A 48 18.91 -5.85 7.90
N LYS A 49 19.81 -6.77 7.54
CA LYS A 49 19.70 -8.18 7.91
C LYS A 49 19.74 -8.38 9.42
N GLY A 50 20.69 -7.75 10.11
CA GLY A 50 20.77 -7.80 11.57
C GLY A 50 19.53 -7.21 12.26
N LEU A 51 18.91 -6.17 11.66
CA LEU A 51 17.65 -5.64 12.17
C LEU A 51 16.50 -6.65 12.05
N TYR A 52 16.42 -7.39 10.93
CA TYR A 52 15.44 -8.46 10.76
C TYR A 52 15.61 -9.57 11.79
N GLU A 53 16.85 -10.00 12.04
CA GLU A 53 17.17 -10.99 13.07
C GLU A 53 16.73 -10.49 14.45
N TYR A 54 17.05 -9.24 14.78
CA TYR A 54 16.70 -8.64 16.07
C TYR A 54 15.18 -8.58 16.31
N VAL A 55 14.40 -8.16 15.30
CA VAL A 55 12.93 -8.12 15.38
C VAL A 55 12.34 -9.52 15.62
N ASN A 56 13.01 -10.55 15.10
CA ASN A 56 12.67 -11.96 15.29
C ASN A 56 13.38 -12.61 16.49
N LEU A 57 13.86 -11.82 17.45
CA LEU A 57 14.54 -12.31 18.66
C LEU A 57 15.72 -13.26 18.36
N LEU A 58 16.46 -12.95 17.30
CA LEU A 58 17.58 -13.74 16.76
C LEU A 58 17.19 -15.15 16.29
N ASN A 59 15.89 -15.40 16.07
CA ASN A 59 15.36 -16.66 15.58
C ASN A 59 14.38 -16.43 14.40
N PRO A 60 14.88 -15.93 13.26
CA PRO A 60 14.03 -15.67 12.09
C PRO A 60 13.43 -16.97 11.51
N PRO A 61 12.28 -16.88 10.83
CA PRO A 61 11.70 -18.00 10.10
C PRO A 61 12.69 -18.64 9.12
N LYS A 62 12.53 -19.95 8.87
CA LYS A 62 13.40 -20.67 7.92
C LYS A 62 13.08 -20.37 6.46
N ASN A 63 11.83 -20.05 6.18
CA ASN A 63 11.32 -19.78 4.84
C ASN A 63 10.70 -18.38 4.80
N PRO A 64 10.82 -17.67 3.67
CA PRO A 64 10.16 -16.38 3.51
C PRO A 64 8.64 -16.57 3.43
N SER A 65 7.90 -15.62 4.00
CA SER A 65 6.45 -15.56 3.91
C SER A 65 5.97 -14.97 2.58
N THR A 66 4.67 -15.09 2.33
CA THR A 66 4.02 -14.38 1.22
C THR A 66 3.77 -12.92 1.60
N HIS A 67 4.40 -11.99 0.90
CA HIS A 67 4.25 -10.57 1.18
C HIS A 67 3.02 -9.98 0.47
N VAL A 68 2.13 -9.40 1.26
CA VAL A 68 1.02 -8.57 0.79
C VAL A 68 1.14 -7.21 1.47
N SER A 69 0.84 -6.12 0.75
CA SER A 69 0.80 -4.79 1.36
C SER A 69 -0.30 -4.74 2.41
N TYR A 70 0.06 -4.33 3.63
CA TYR A 70 -0.90 -4.27 4.72
C TYR A 70 -1.97 -3.20 4.48
N ARG A 71 -1.61 -2.10 3.81
CA ARG A 71 -2.56 -1.07 3.38
C ARG A 71 -3.59 -1.60 2.38
N LEU A 72 -3.18 -2.46 1.44
CA LEU A 72 -4.12 -3.13 0.55
C LEU A 72 -5.11 -4.01 1.32
N LEU A 73 -4.63 -4.75 2.32
CA LEU A 73 -5.48 -5.56 3.18
C LEU A 73 -6.48 -4.70 3.96
N ILE A 74 -6.05 -3.56 4.51
CA ILE A 74 -6.93 -2.62 5.22
C ILE A 74 -8.01 -2.07 4.29
N GLU A 75 -7.66 -1.64 3.07
CA GLU A 75 -8.66 -1.13 2.12
C GLU A 75 -9.66 -2.22 1.72
N LEU A 76 -9.20 -3.42 1.39
CA LEU A 76 -10.10 -4.54 1.06
C LEU A 76 -10.96 -4.95 2.27
N ALA A 77 -10.41 -4.94 3.48
CA ALA A 77 -11.17 -5.24 4.70
C ALA A 77 -12.20 -4.16 5.04
N ASN A 78 -11.93 -2.90 4.68
CA ASN A 78 -12.89 -1.80 4.79
C ASN A 78 -14.04 -1.93 3.78
N ILE A 79 -13.76 -2.42 2.57
CA ILE A 79 -14.77 -2.67 1.52
C ILE A 79 -15.63 -3.89 1.88
N PHE A 80 -15.01 -4.99 2.30
CA PHE A 80 -15.67 -6.25 2.62
C PHE A 80 -15.75 -6.45 4.13
N LYS A 81 -16.84 -5.95 4.74
CA LYS A 81 -17.12 -6.17 6.17
C LYS A 81 -17.71 -7.55 6.44
N ASP A 82 -18.54 -8.04 5.52
CA ASP A 82 -19.12 -9.39 5.58
C ASP A 82 -18.24 -10.40 4.85
N GLU A 83 -18.12 -11.61 5.39
CA GLU A 83 -17.30 -12.71 4.83
C GLU A 83 -15.86 -12.24 4.48
N ARG A 84 -15.32 -11.33 5.30
CA ARG A 84 -14.09 -10.56 5.03
C ARG A 84 -12.94 -11.46 4.57
N ASN A 85 -12.68 -12.55 5.28
CA ASN A 85 -11.60 -13.48 4.94
C ASN A 85 -11.72 -14.04 3.52
N GLU A 86 -12.89 -14.52 3.14
CA GLU A 86 -13.12 -15.18 1.84
C GLU A 86 -13.09 -14.17 0.69
N ARG A 87 -13.76 -13.03 0.87
CA ARG A 87 -13.86 -11.99 -0.17
C ARG A 87 -12.53 -11.29 -0.41
N VAL A 88 -11.80 -10.95 0.67
CA VAL A 88 -10.48 -10.34 0.56
C VAL A 88 -9.49 -11.33 -0.04
N MET A 89 -9.47 -12.59 0.40
CA MET A 89 -8.59 -13.63 -0.15
C MET A 89 -8.80 -13.79 -1.66
N LYS A 90 -10.06 -13.88 -2.11
CA LYS A 90 -10.40 -13.96 -3.53
C LYS A 90 -9.88 -12.76 -4.31
N LYS A 91 -10.07 -11.54 -3.80
CA LYS A 91 -9.56 -10.32 -4.46
C LYS A 91 -8.03 -10.28 -4.53
N LEU A 92 -7.33 -10.76 -3.51
CA LEU A 92 -5.87 -10.86 -3.55
C LEU A 92 -5.38 -11.80 -4.67
N ILE A 93 -6.08 -12.91 -4.89
CA ILE A 93 -5.81 -13.84 -5.99
C ILE A 93 -6.16 -13.19 -7.34
N ASP A 94 -7.34 -12.57 -7.46
CA ASP A 94 -7.79 -11.87 -8.68
C ASP A 94 -6.79 -10.77 -9.11
N TYR A 95 -6.18 -10.12 -8.13
CA TYR A 95 -5.16 -9.09 -8.34
C TYR A 95 -3.75 -9.65 -8.61
N GLY A 96 -3.54 -10.95 -8.44
CA GLY A 96 -2.24 -11.60 -8.51
C GLY A 96 -1.28 -11.17 -7.38
N ALA A 97 -1.82 -10.65 -6.28
CA ALA A 97 -1.02 -10.32 -5.09
C ALA A 97 -0.52 -11.58 -4.39
N ILE A 98 -1.31 -12.66 -4.45
CA ILE A 98 -0.96 -14.01 -3.98
C ILE A 98 -1.29 -15.03 -5.06
N LYS A 99 -0.61 -16.19 -5.03
CA LYS A 99 -0.87 -17.28 -5.97
C LYS A 99 -1.96 -18.24 -5.48
N ASP A 100 -1.90 -18.57 -4.19
CA ASP A 100 -2.73 -19.58 -3.54
C ASP A 100 -3.15 -19.06 -2.16
N GLU A 101 -4.23 -19.64 -1.63
CA GLU A 101 -4.66 -19.36 -0.26
C GLU A 101 -3.64 -19.87 0.75
N ALA A 102 -3.28 -19.02 1.71
CA ALA A 102 -2.35 -19.38 2.78
C ALA A 102 -2.94 -19.01 4.15
N PRO A 103 -2.81 -19.89 5.17
CA PRO A 103 -3.32 -19.61 6.52
C PRO A 103 -2.76 -18.30 7.12
N GLU A 104 -1.49 -18.00 6.86
CA GLU A 104 -0.82 -16.76 7.27
C GLU A 104 -1.51 -15.51 6.72
N ILE A 105 -2.01 -15.56 5.48
CA ILE A 105 -2.74 -14.45 4.86
C ILE A 105 -4.12 -14.28 5.51
N LYS A 106 -4.79 -15.37 5.90
CA LYS A 106 -6.08 -15.32 6.60
C LYS A 106 -5.95 -14.62 7.96
N GLU A 107 -4.88 -14.90 8.69
CA GLU A 107 -4.57 -14.20 9.93
C GLU A 107 -4.30 -12.71 9.68
N LEU A 108 -3.51 -12.38 8.65
CA LEU A 108 -3.25 -10.99 8.26
C LEU A 108 -4.53 -10.23 7.86
N ILE A 109 -5.45 -10.86 7.13
CA ILE A 109 -6.75 -10.26 6.78
C ILE A 109 -7.55 -9.96 8.05
N THR A 110 -7.52 -10.85 9.03
CA THR A 110 -8.22 -10.67 10.30
C THR A 110 -7.62 -9.48 11.08
N LEU A 111 -6.29 -9.38 11.15
CA LEU A 111 -5.60 -8.25 11.79
C LEU A 111 -5.88 -6.92 11.07
N ALA A 112 -5.83 -6.92 9.73
CA ALA A 112 -6.13 -5.74 8.93
C ALA A 112 -7.59 -5.31 9.08
N GLY A 113 -8.51 -6.27 9.22
CA GLY A 113 -9.92 -6.01 9.52
C GLY A 113 -10.14 -5.35 10.87
N ASN A 114 -9.51 -5.88 11.93
CA ASN A 114 -9.59 -5.28 13.26
C ASN A 114 -9.03 -3.85 13.24
N TYR A 115 -7.88 -3.65 12.58
CA TYR A 115 -7.30 -2.32 12.42
C TYR A 115 -8.24 -1.36 11.66
N ALA A 116 -8.85 -1.84 10.58
CA ALA A 116 -9.77 -1.06 9.77
C ALA A 116 -11.03 -0.64 10.57
N ASP A 117 -11.54 -1.53 11.41
CA ASP A 117 -12.74 -1.27 12.22
C ASP A 117 -12.45 -0.27 13.36
N ASP A 118 -11.26 -0.31 13.97
CA ASP A 118 -10.88 0.54 15.11
C ASP A 118 -10.32 1.91 14.68
N PHE A 119 -9.54 1.97 13.59
CA PHE A 119 -8.77 3.16 13.21
C PHE A 119 -9.15 3.74 11.83
N GLY A 120 -9.97 3.05 11.04
CA GLY A 120 -10.39 3.52 9.72
C GLY A 120 -9.27 3.53 8.68
N GLN A 121 -9.26 4.55 7.81
CA GLN A 121 -8.16 4.75 6.85
C GLN A 121 -6.97 5.38 7.56
N GLY A 122 -5.80 4.74 7.47
CA GLY A 122 -4.56 5.23 8.08
C GLY A 122 -4.12 6.60 7.55
N GLU A 123 -3.07 7.15 8.14
CA GLU A 123 -2.60 8.51 7.85
C GLU A 123 -2.35 8.80 6.37
N LYS A 124 -2.66 10.06 6.01
CA LYS A 124 -2.31 10.67 4.73
C LYS A 124 -0.79 10.62 4.60
N ILE A 125 -0.32 10.19 3.44
CA ILE A 125 1.13 10.09 3.20
C ILE A 125 1.64 11.47 2.83
N GLU A 126 2.66 11.94 3.53
CA GLU A 126 3.38 13.13 3.10
C GLU A 126 4.15 12.81 1.81
N LEU A 127 3.59 13.25 0.68
CA LEU A 127 4.19 13.16 -0.63
C LEU A 127 4.50 14.57 -1.13
N GLN A 128 5.74 14.77 -1.58
CA GLN A 128 6.09 15.95 -2.38
C GLN A 128 5.56 15.72 -3.79
N ILE A 129 4.56 16.50 -4.16
CA ILE A 129 3.86 16.38 -5.45
C ILE A 129 4.06 17.69 -6.21
N ASP A 130 4.62 17.57 -7.42
CA ASP A 130 4.83 18.69 -8.33
C ASP A 130 3.50 19.26 -8.82
N ASP A 131 3.50 20.55 -9.20
CA ASP A 131 2.28 21.26 -9.63
C ASP A 131 1.59 20.60 -10.84
N ILE A 132 2.37 20.00 -11.76
CA ILE A 132 1.85 19.26 -12.91
C ILE A 132 1.05 18.03 -12.45
N ILE A 133 1.56 17.30 -11.45
CA ILE A 133 0.88 16.13 -10.90
C ILE A 133 -0.36 16.58 -10.10
N LYS A 134 -0.27 17.67 -9.33
CA LYS A 134 -1.45 18.22 -8.63
C LYS A 134 -2.59 18.56 -9.58
N LYS A 135 -2.28 19.18 -10.73
CA LYS A 135 -3.26 19.45 -11.78
C LYS A 135 -3.91 18.17 -12.30
N ALA A 136 -3.11 17.16 -12.65
CA ALA A 136 -3.61 15.87 -13.12
C ALA A 136 -4.46 15.13 -12.05
N LEU A 137 -4.09 15.24 -10.77
CA LEU A 137 -4.88 14.70 -9.66
C LEU A 137 -6.23 15.41 -9.51
N GLY A 138 -6.27 16.73 -9.71
CA GLY A 138 -7.50 17.52 -9.72
C GLY A 138 -8.44 17.12 -10.85
N GLU A 139 -7.91 16.95 -12.07
CA GLU A 139 -8.68 16.46 -13.22
C GLU A 139 -9.26 15.06 -12.97
N LEU A 140 -8.46 14.16 -12.40
CA LEU A 140 -8.92 12.81 -12.05
C LEU A 140 -9.97 12.83 -10.93
N SER A 141 -9.78 13.67 -9.91
CA SER A 141 -10.74 13.82 -8.80
C SER A 141 -12.11 14.26 -9.32
N GLN A 142 -12.16 15.30 -10.18
CA GLN A 142 -13.40 15.77 -10.80
C GLN A 142 -14.08 14.69 -11.67
N MET A 143 -13.30 13.95 -12.47
CA MET A 143 -13.82 12.83 -13.26
C MET A 143 -14.44 11.74 -12.37
N LEU A 144 -13.82 11.44 -11.24
CA LEU A 144 -14.30 10.41 -10.31
C LEU A 144 -15.53 10.86 -9.50
N GLU A 145 -15.70 12.17 -9.26
CA GLU A 145 -16.91 12.73 -8.62
C GLU A 145 -18.13 12.74 -9.54
N ALA A 146 -17.91 12.89 -10.85
CA ALA A 146 -18.98 12.94 -11.83
C ALA A 146 -19.81 11.64 -11.85
N ASP A 147 -21.12 11.75 -12.03
CA ASP A 147 -22.01 10.59 -11.97
C ASP A 147 -21.88 9.66 -13.20
N ASN A 148 -21.14 10.06 -14.24
CA ASN A 148 -20.84 9.20 -15.38
C ASN A 148 -19.71 8.21 -15.04
N ASP A 149 -19.98 6.92 -15.23
CA ASP A 149 -18.93 5.90 -15.19
C ASP A 149 -18.12 5.93 -16.49
N PRO A 150 -16.80 6.17 -16.45
CA PRO A 150 -15.97 5.98 -17.62
C PRO A 150 -15.94 4.49 -17.99
N ASP A 151 -16.25 4.17 -19.26
CA ASP A 151 -16.25 2.79 -19.79
C ASP A 151 -14.93 2.05 -19.51
N ASP A 152 -13.81 2.78 -19.54
CA ASP A 152 -12.50 2.29 -19.13
C ASP A 152 -11.76 3.34 -18.28
N LEU A 153 -11.94 3.25 -16.96
CA LEU A 153 -11.23 4.10 -16.00
C LEU A 153 -9.70 3.97 -16.10
N GLN A 154 -9.19 2.78 -16.47
CA GLN A 154 -7.74 2.61 -16.64
C GLN A 154 -7.22 3.46 -17.79
N ASN A 155 -7.92 3.44 -18.93
CA ASN A 155 -7.55 4.26 -20.07
C ASN A 155 -7.75 5.75 -19.78
N ALA A 156 -8.81 6.12 -19.07
CA ALA A 156 -9.05 7.52 -18.69
C ALA A 156 -7.89 8.09 -17.85
N ILE A 157 -7.42 7.35 -16.84
CA ILE A 157 -6.24 7.72 -16.03
C ILE A 157 -4.99 7.84 -16.89
N TYR A 158 -4.81 6.94 -17.86
CA TYR A 158 -3.69 6.99 -18.81
C TYR A 158 -3.74 8.26 -19.68
N GLN A 159 -4.92 8.64 -20.18
CA GLN A 159 -5.08 9.86 -20.99
C GLN A 159 -4.82 11.13 -20.16
N ILE A 160 -5.28 11.19 -18.90
CA ILE A 160 -5.01 12.33 -18.01
C ILE A 160 -3.50 12.51 -17.82
N ALA A 161 -2.76 11.43 -17.57
CA ALA A 161 -1.31 11.49 -17.45
C ALA A 161 -0.67 12.06 -18.73
N LYS A 162 -1.08 11.53 -19.89
CA LYS A 162 -0.53 11.94 -21.19
C LYS A 162 -0.85 13.40 -21.54
N SER A 163 -2.07 13.87 -21.26
CA SER A 163 -2.49 15.26 -21.51
C SER A 163 -1.76 16.28 -20.65
N ASN A 164 -1.27 15.87 -19.48
CA ASN A 164 -0.46 16.71 -18.59
C ASN A 164 1.05 16.48 -18.78
N GLU A 165 1.46 15.80 -19.85
CA GLU A 165 2.88 15.50 -20.15
C GLU A 165 3.60 14.69 -19.06
N ILE A 166 2.84 13.94 -18.26
CA ILE A 166 3.37 13.07 -17.22
C ILE A 166 3.58 11.67 -17.81
N PRO A 167 4.77 11.04 -17.62
CA PRO A 167 4.94 9.64 -17.94
C PRO A 167 3.86 8.80 -17.21
N PRO A 168 3.04 8.01 -17.92
CA PRO A 168 1.90 7.31 -17.29
C PRO A 168 2.33 6.44 -16.11
N LYS A 169 3.51 5.81 -16.21
CA LYS A 169 4.11 5.01 -15.13
C LYS A 169 4.30 5.80 -13.84
N ASP A 170 4.72 7.05 -13.94
CA ASP A 170 4.96 7.91 -12.78
C ASP A 170 3.63 8.39 -12.18
N PHE A 171 2.64 8.70 -13.02
CA PHE A 171 1.30 9.02 -12.54
C PHE A 171 0.65 7.83 -11.80
N PHE A 172 0.72 6.62 -12.36
CA PHE A 172 0.25 5.41 -11.69
C PHE A 172 0.97 5.16 -10.37
N LYS A 173 2.30 5.37 -10.33
CA LYS A 173 3.09 5.26 -9.10
C LYS A 173 2.59 6.24 -8.04
N THR A 174 2.33 7.50 -8.40
CA THR A 174 1.78 8.50 -7.48
C THR A 174 0.40 8.08 -6.95
N LEU A 175 -0.47 7.55 -7.81
CA LEU A 175 -1.77 7.03 -7.37
C LEU A 175 -1.63 5.86 -6.39
N TYR A 176 -0.72 4.92 -6.63
CA TYR A 176 -0.44 3.85 -5.67
C TYR A 176 0.12 4.37 -4.36
N GLN A 177 0.98 5.40 -4.40
CA GLN A 177 1.49 6.01 -3.17
C GLN A 177 0.36 6.67 -2.39
N ILE A 178 -0.54 7.40 -3.05
CA ILE A 178 -1.66 8.07 -2.37
C ILE A 178 -2.66 7.06 -1.78
N ILE A 179 -3.04 6.03 -2.54
CA ILE A 179 -4.12 5.11 -2.16
C ILE A 179 -3.62 3.95 -1.30
N LEU A 180 -2.44 3.40 -1.63
CA LEU A 180 -1.89 2.20 -1.01
C LEU A 180 -0.61 2.43 -0.22
N GLY A 181 -0.02 3.63 -0.26
CA GLY A 181 1.32 3.86 0.31
C GLY A 181 2.44 3.02 -0.27
N SER A 182 2.22 2.46 -1.44
CA SER A 182 3.16 1.59 -2.13
C SER A 182 3.55 2.19 -3.47
N ASN A 183 4.69 1.74 -4.03
CA ASN A 183 5.09 2.17 -5.37
C ASN A 183 4.39 1.37 -6.49
N ARG A 184 3.62 0.33 -6.13
CA ARG A 184 3.02 -0.66 -7.04
C ARG A 184 1.78 -1.27 -6.39
N GLY A 185 0.79 -1.62 -7.19
CA GLY A 185 -0.42 -2.26 -6.72
C GLY A 185 -1.14 -3.04 -7.83
N PRO A 186 -2.36 -3.54 -7.54
CA PRO A 186 -3.25 -4.11 -8.55
C PRO A 186 -3.56 -3.07 -9.63
N LYS A 187 -4.16 -3.51 -10.74
CA LYS A 187 -4.61 -2.59 -11.81
C LYS A 187 -5.48 -1.48 -11.21
N ILE A 188 -5.02 -0.23 -11.30
CA ILE A 188 -5.59 0.89 -10.54
C ILE A 188 -7.06 1.15 -10.88
N GLY A 189 -7.48 1.00 -12.15
CA GLY A 189 -8.85 1.29 -12.56
C GLY A 189 -9.88 0.42 -11.84
N PRO A 190 -9.84 -0.92 -12.00
CA PRO A 190 -10.70 -1.83 -11.23
C PRO A 190 -10.58 -1.65 -9.72
N PHE A 191 -9.38 -1.36 -9.23
CA PHE A 191 -9.16 -1.16 -7.80
C PHE A 191 -9.88 0.10 -7.26
N ILE A 192 -9.87 1.22 -8.00
CA ILE A 192 -10.63 2.43 -7.66
C ILE A 192 -12.14 2.14 -7.67
N LEU A 193 -12.62 1.30 -8.59
CA LEU A 193 -14.02 0.90 -8.63
C LEU A 193 -14.41 0.06 -7.41
N ASP A 194 -13.54 -0.87 -6.99
CA ASP A 194 -13.75 -1.68 -5.78
C ASP A 194 -13.77 -0.80 -4.50
N ILE A 195 -12.91 0.22 -4.41
CA ILE A 195 -12.91 1.19 -3.28
C ILE A 195 -14.13 2.12 -3.32
N GLY A 196 -14.55 2.52 -4.52
CA GLY A 196 -15.60 3.50 -4.77
C GLY A 196 -15.04 4.84 -5.25
N ARG A 197 -15.51 5.29 -6.42
CA ARG A 197 -15.02 6.48 -7.12
C ARG A 197 -15.03 7.75 -6.25
N LYS A 198 -16.16 8.03 -5.60
CA LYS A 198 -16.33 9.23 -4.75
C LYS A 198 -15.38 9.22 -3.54
N LYS A 199 -15.11 8.06 -2.95
CA LYS A 199 -14.15 7.92 -1.85
C LYS A 199 -12.73 8.25 -2.32
N VAL A 200 -12.32 7.69 -3.45
CA VAL A 200 -11.01 7.98 -4.04
C VAL A 200 -10.90 9.45 -4.45
N ALA A 201 -11.95 10.03 -5.03
CA ALA A 201 -11.96 11.45 -5.41
C ALA A 201 -11.67 12.38 -4.23
N ASN A 202 -12.31 12.12 -3.08
CA ASN A 202 -12.07 12.84 -1.82
C ASN A 202 -10.63 12.66 -1.31
N THR A 203 -10.06 11.46 -1.42
CA THR A 203 -8.66 11.23 -1.07
C THR A 203 -7.74 12.05 -1.96
N LEU A 204 -7.95 12.05 -3.28
CA LEU A 204 -7.11 12.78 -4.24
C LEU A 204 -7.21 14.30 -4.06
N SER A 205 -8.41 14.85 -3.84
CA SER A 205 -8.61 16.29 -3.66
C SER A 205 -7.86 16.85 -2.46
N SER A 206 -7.67 16.04 -1.41
CA SER A 206 -6.86 16.43 -0.25
C SER A 206 -5.39 16.74 -0.60
N TYR A 207 -4.85 16.21 -1.70
CA TYR A 207 -3.46 16.44 -2.14
C TYR A 207 -3.31 17.59 -3.15
N VAL A 208 -4.44 18.10 -3.65
CA VAL A 208 -4.49 19.23 -4.59
C VAL A 208 -4.54 20.56 -3.84
N ASN A 209 -5.27 20.58 -2.72
CA ASN A 209 -5.44 21.75 -1.84
C ASN A 209 -4.19 22.11 -1.03
#